data_AF-A0A7V8WVB2-F1
#
_entry.id   AF-A0A7V8WVB2-F1
#
_cell.length_a   1.000
_cell.length_b   1.000
_cell.length_c   1.000
_cell.angle_alpha   90.00
_cell.angle_beta   90.00
_cell.angle_gamma   90.00
#
_symmetry.space_group_name_H-M   'P 1'
#
loop_
_entity.id
_entity.type
_entity.pdbx_description
1 polymer ?
#
loop_
_entity_poly.entity_id
_entity_poly.type
_entity_poly.pdbx_seq_one_letter_code
_entity_poly.pdbx_strand_id
1 'polypeptide(L)' 'MDEIQTQLPCADKLVFDTINQAQATATTAQYQHGAKVKPYKCQHCKLWHLSSVLME' A
#
# COMPACT_ATOMS: atom_id res chain seq x y z
N MET A 1 27.56 10.61 -15.22
CA MET A 1 26.18 10.76 -15.74
C MET A 1 25.28 10.19 -14.66
N ASP A 2 24.51 11.03 -13.96
CA ASP A 2 23.59 10.58 -12.91
C ASP A 2 22.29 10.12 -13.58
N GLU A 3 22.04 8.82 -13.55
CA GLU A 3 20.80 8.22 -14.01
C GLU A 3 19.69 8.62 -13.01
N ILE A 4 18.87 9.61 -13.37
CA ILE A 4 17.69 9.94 -12.59
C ILE A 4 16.72 8.76 -12.71
N GLN A 5 16.77 7.85 -11.74
CA GLN A 5 15.82 6.76 -11.62
C GLN A 5 14.44 7.37 -11.39
N THR A 6 13.58 7.30 -12.40
CA THR A 6 12.18 7.74 -12.35
C THR A 6 11.37 6.78 -11.48
N GLN A 7 11.67 6.75 -10.19
CA GLN A 7 11.00 5.86 -9.25
C GLN A 7 9.59 6.39 -8.99
N LEU A 8 8.59 5.54 -9.25
CA LEU A 8 7.19 5.87 -8.96
C LEU A 8 7.05 6.23 -7.48
N PRO A 9 6.18 7.18 -7.12
CA PRO A 9 6.00 7.62 -5.72
C PRO A 9 5.50 6.51 -4.79
N CYS A 10 5.04 5.40 -5.35
CA CYS A 10 4.57 4.23 -4.64
C CYS A 10 5.55 3.04 -4.66
N ALA A 11 6.76 3.19 -5.20
CA ALA A 11 7.70 2.09 -5.38
C ALA A 11 8.18 1.46 -4.06
N ASP A 12 8.18 2.22 -2.96
CA ASP A 12 8.53 1.75 -1.62
C ASP A 12 7.34 1.13 -0.86
N LYS A 13 6.11 1.22 -1.41
CA LYS A 13 4.90 0.76 -0.72
C LYS A 13 4.62 -0.71 -1.01
N LEU A 14 4.11 -1.42 0.02
CA LEU A 14 3.54 -2.77 -0.12
C LEU A 14 2.48 -2.80 -1.22
N VAL A 15 2.62 -3.73 -2.16
CA VAL A 15 1.80 -3.84 -3.37
C VAL A 15 1.12 -5.20 -3.47
N PHE A 16 -0.11 -5.20 -3.99
CA PHE A 16 -0.93 -6.39 -4.17
C PHE A 16 -1.64 -6.34 -5.52
N ASP A 17 -1.76 -7.49 -6.20
CA ASP A 17 -2.48 -7.61 -7.46
C ASP A 17 -3.99 -7.53 -7.29
N THR A 18 -4.51 -8.04 -6.17
CA THR A 18 -5.96 -8.12 -5.92
C THR A 18 -6.37 -7.38 -4.65
N ILE A 19 -7.62 -6.89 -4.63
CA ILE A 19 -8.21 -6.27 -3.45
C ILE A 19 -8.27 -7.26 -2.27
N ASN A 20 -8.51 -8.54 -2.54
CA ASN A 20 -8.62 -9.58 -1.51
C ASN A 20 -7.29 -9.77 -0.76
N GLN A 21 -6.16 -9.78 -1.49
CA GLN A 21 -4.84 -9.84 -0.86
C GLN A 21 -4.58 -8.61 0.01
N ALA A 22 -4.87 -7.41 -0.50
CA ALA A 22 -4.69 -6.18 0.26
C ALA A 22 -5.61 -6.14 1.50
N GLN A 23 -6.86 -6.60 1.40
CA GLN A 23 -7.80 -6.69 2.53
C GLN A 23 -7.34 -7.69 3.58
N ALA A 24 -6.85 -8.85 3.16
CA ALA A 24 -6.32 -9.85 4.08
C ALA A 24 -5.13 -9.26 4.87
N THR A 25 -4.17 -8.63 4.18
CA THR A 25 -3.04 -7.99 4.86
C THR A 25 -3.48 -6.83 5.75
N ALA A 26 -4.46 -6.02 5.36
CA ALA A 26 -5.00 -4.97 6.21
C ALA A 26 -5.60 -5.53 7.51
N THR A 27 -6.35 -6.63 7.40
CA THR A 27 -6.95 -7.33 8.54
C THR A 27 -5.86 -7.89 9.45
N THR A 28 -4.85 -8.55 8.88
CA THR A 28 -3.70 -9.08 9.62
C THR A 28 -2.92 -7.97 10.33
N ALA A 29 -2.64 -6.86 9.65
CA ALA A 29 -1.93 -5.72 10.24
C ALA A 29 -2.71 -5.10 11.41
N GLN A 30 -4.03 -5.02 11.30
CA GLN A 30 -4.89 -4.59 12.40
C GLN A 30 -4.86 -5.58 13.57
N TYR A 31 -4.96 -6.88 13.30
CA TYR A 31 -5.00 -7.89 14.35
C TYR A 31 -3.66 -8.07 15.07
N GLN A 32 -2.55 -8.06 14.33
CA GLN A 32 -1.21 -8.32 14.87
C GLN A 32 -0.54 -7.09 15.46
N HIS A 33 -0.76 -5.92 14.85
CA HIS A 33 -0.03 -4.69 15.19
C HIS A 33 -0.94 -3.54 15.63
N GLY A 34 -2.27 -3.74 15.65
CA GLY A 34 -3.23 -2.66 15.92
C GLY A 34 -3.28 -1.60 14.80
N ALA A 35 -2.61 -1.84 13.67
CA ALA A 35 -2.48 -0.87 12.60
C ALA A 35 -3.79 -0.77 11.80
N LYS A 36 -4.42 0.41 11.79
CA LYS A 36 -5.62 0.66 10.98
C LYS A 36 -5.21 1.15 9.60
N VAL A 37 -5.02 0.21 8.69
CA VAL A 37 -4.74 0.47 7.28
C VAL A 37 -5.93 0.07 6.41
N LYS A 38 -6.13 0.77 5.29
CA LYS A 38 -7.17 0.48 4.31
C LYS A 38 -6.57 0.24 2.92
N PRO A 39 -7.05 -0.77 2.19
CA PRO A 39 -6.63 -1.00 0.82
C PRO A 39 -7.18 0.07 -0.11
N TYR A 40 -6.35 0.54 -1.05
CA TYR A 40 -6.75 1.48 -2.10
C TYR A 40 -6.06 1.13 -3.42
N LYS A 41 -6.72 1.44 -4.55
CA LYS A 41 -6.14 1.23 -5.88
C LYS A 41 -5.27 2.44 -6.26
N CYS A 42 -4.00 2.19 -6.54
CA CYS A 42 -3.05 3.21 -6.92
C CYS A 42 -3.37 3.79 -8.28
N GLN A 43 -3.29 5.12 -8.42
CA GLN A 43 -3.48 5.76 -9.72
C GLN A 43 -2.22 5.65 -10.62
N HIS A 44 -1.03 5.48 -10.03
CA HIS A 44 0.24 5.43 -10.74
C HIS A 44 0.54 4.02 -11.29
N CYS A 45 0.62 3.01 -10.43
CA CYS A 45 0.95 1.63 -10.83
C CYS A 45 -0.28 0.75 -11.12
N LYS A 46 -1.51 1.24 -10.88
CA LYS A 46 -2.79 0.51 -11.04
C LYS A 46 -2.96 -0.74 -10.15
N LEU A 47 -2.05 -0.98 -9.22
CA LEU A 47 -2.10 -2.07 -8.23
C LEU A 47 -2.72 -1.60 -6.91
N TRP A 48 -2.95 -2.53 -5.98
CA TRP A 48 -3.50 -2.25 -4.66
C TRP A 48 -2.39 -1.97 -3.65
N HIS A 49 -2.55 -0.93 -2.84
CA HIS A 49 -1.67 -0.57 -1.74
C HIS A 49 -2.46 -0.40 -0.45
N LEU A 50 -1.75 -0.26 0.67
CA LEU A 50 -2.34 0.04 1.96
C LEU A 50 -2.06 1.50 2.34
N SER A 51 -3.09 2.20 2.80
CA SER A 51 -2.96 3.54 3.38
C SER A 51 -3.32 3.48 4.84
N SER A 52 -2.47 4.02 5.71
CA SER A 52 -2.82 4.22 7.12
C SER A 52 -3.96 5.23 7.22
N VAL A 53 -4.97 4.90 8.02
CA VAL A 53 -5.97 5.87 8.45
C VAL A 53 -5.36 6.54 9.66
N LEU A 54 -4.70 7.69 9.45
CA LEU A 54 -4.34 8.55 10.58
C LEU A 54 -5.64 8.92 11.28
N MET A 55 -5.80 8.47 12.53
CA MET A 55 -6.77 9.08 13.44
C MET A 55 -6.12 10.39 13.89
N GLU A 56 -6.76 11.52 13.55
CA GLU A 56 -6.58 12.79 14.26
C GLU A 56 -7.26 12.70 15.64
#